data_AF-A0A815XBM9-F1
#
_entry.id   AF-A0A815XBM9-F1
#
_cell.length_a   1.000
_cell.length_b   1.000
_cell.length_c   1.000
_cell.angle_alpha   90.00
_cell.angle_beta   90.00
_cell.angle_gamma   90.00
#
_symmetry.space_group_name_H-M   'P 1'
#
loop_
_entity.id
_entity.type
_entity.pdbx_description
1 polymer ?
#
loop_
_entity_poly.entity_id
_entity_poly.type
_entity_poly.pdbx_seq_one_letter_code
_entity_poly.pdbx_strand_id
1 'polypeptide(L)' 'KFGEPHGIALSINGHALFVGEIRPNRIDVFDVLN' A
#
# COMPACT_ATOMS: atom_id res chain seq x y z
N LYS A 1 10.84 -1.05 5.19
CA LYS A 1 11.64 -0.30 4.19
C LYS A 1 10.95 -0.45 2.84
N PHE A 2 10.46 0.65 2.28
CA PHE A 2 9.94 0.67 0.90
C PHE A 2 11.09 0.40 -0.07
N GLY A 3 10.83 -0.36 -1.13
CA GLY A 3 11.86 -0.74 -2.10
C GLY A 3 11.67 -0.02 -3.43
N GLU A 4 10.48 -0.14 -4.04
CA GLU A 4 10.11 0.51 -5.30
C GLU A 4 8.57 0.58 -5.43
N PRO A 5 7.90 1.48 -4.67
CA PRO A 5 6.44 1.65 -4.74
C PRO A 5 6.03 2.21 -6.11
N HIS A 6 5.00 1.64 -6.71
CA HIS A 6 4.57 2.01 -8.06
C HIS A 6 3.06 2.20 -8.21
N GLY A 7 2.27 1.42 -7.49
CA GLY A 7 0.81 1.51 -7.50
C GLY A 7 0.26 1.77 -6.11
N ILE A 8 -0.80 2.56 -6.02
CA ILE A 8 -1.57 2.75 -4.79
C ILE A 8 -3.06 2.56 -5.04
N ALA A 9 -3.76 2.01 -4.05
CA ALA A 9 -5.21 1.91 -4.03
C ALA A 9 -5.73 2.17 -2.61
N LEU A 10 -6.83 2.91 -2.50
CA LEU A 10 -7.51 3.15 -1.23
C LEU A 10 -8.77 2.27 -1.18
N SER A 11 -9.03 1.63 -0.04
CA SER A 11 -10.29 0.93 0.16
C SER A 11 -11.47 1.91 0.07
N ILE A 12 -12.65 1.42 -0.35
CA ILE A 12 -13.83 2.28 -0.54
C ILE A 12 -14.27 3.01 0.75
N ASN A 13 -14.04 2.38 1.91
CA ASN A 13 -14.30 2.99 3.22
C ASN A 13 -13.17 3.90 3.71
N GLY A 14 -12.05 3.97 2.99
CA GLY A 14 -10.90 4.81 3.35
C GLY A 14 -10.03 4.28 4.49
N HIS A 15 -10.28 3.08 5.02
CA HIS A 15 -9.57 2.56 6.19
C HIS A 15 -8.22 1.90 5.86
N ALA A 16 -8.01 1.47 4.61
CA ALA A 16 -6.80 0.76 4.19
C ALA A 16 -6.19 1.36 2.93
N LEU A 17 -4.90 1.68 2.99
CA LEU A 17 -4.08 2.04 1.83
C LEU A 17 -3.23 0.84 1.43
N PHE A 18 -3.37 0.42 0.17
CA PHE A 18 -2.57 -0.65 -0.43
C PHE A 18 -1.48 -0.03 -1.30
N VAL A 19 -0.23 -0.49 -1.15
CA VAL A 19 0.91 -0.07 -1.95
C VAL A 19 1.51 -1.27 -2.65
N GLY A 20 1.53 -1.26 -3.98
CA GLY A 20 2.20 -2.25 -4.80
C GLY A 20 3.68 -1.88 -4.99
N GLU A 21 4.57 -2.76 -4.52
CA GLU A 21 6.03 -2.62 -4.60
C GLU A 21 6.57 -3.50 -5.72
N ILE A 22 7.27 -2.93 -6.71
CA ILE A 22 7.93 -3.69 -7.79
C ILE A 22 9.09 -4.52 -7.22
N ARG A 23 9.84 -3.96 -6.26
CA ARG A 23 10.90 -4.65 -5.52
C ARG A 23 10.68 -4.39 -4.04
N PRO A 24 10.47 -5.42 -3.20
CA PRO A 24 10.70 -6.84 -3.40
C PRO A 24 9.44 -7.64 -3.82
N ASN A 25 8.62 -7.14 -4.75
CA ASN A 25 7.40 -7.81 -5.23
C ASN A 25 6.43 -8.18 -4.10
N ARG A 26 5.88 -7.16 -3.42
CA ARG A 26 4.91 -7.33 -2.32
C ARG A 26 3.83 -6.27 -2.38
N ILE A 27 2.76 -6.49 -1.63
CA ILE A 27 1.77 -5.46 -1.31
C ILE A 27 1.93 -5.09 0.16
N ASP A 28 2.19 -3.81 0.44
CA ASP A 28 2.11 -3.27 1.79
C ASP A 28 0.69 -2.75 2.06
N VAL A 29 0.21 -2.92 3.29
CA VAL A 29 -1.11 -2.46 3.74
C VAL A 29 -0.94 -1.57 4.95
N PHE A 30 -1.52 -0.38 4.90
CA PHE A 30 -1.50 0.60 5.97
C PHE A 30 -2.93 0.83 6.47
N ASP A 31 -3.11 0.78 7.79
CA ASP A 31 -4.30 1.35 8.42
C ASP A 31 -4.18 2.88 8.38
N VAL A 32 -5.19 3.53 7.82
CA VAL A 32 -5.22 4.98 7.61
C VAL A 32 -5.82 5.73 8.80
N LEU A 33 -6.52 5.01 9.69
CA LEU A 33 -7.21 5.62 10.83
C LEU A 33 -6.41 5.59 12.14
N ASN A 34 -5.17 5.10 12.10
CA ASN A 34 -4.25 5.07 13.25
C ASN A 34 -3.16 6.12 13.16
#